data_AF-A0A6C1QNR0-F1
#
_entry.id   AF-A0A6C1QNR0-F1
#
_cell.length_a   1.000
_cell.length_b   1.000
_cell.length_c   1.000
_cell.angle_alpha   90.00
_cell.angle_beta   90.00
_cell.angle_gamma   90.00
#
_symmetry.space_group_name_H-M   'P 1'
#
loop_
_entity.id
_entity.type
_entity.pdbx_description
1 polymer ?
#
loop_
_entity_poly.entity_id
_entity_poly.type
_entity_poly.pdbx_seq_one_letter_code
_entity_poly.pdbx_strand_id
1 'polypeptide(L)'
;MREIAAQDVSSVNMDRVLTVDLTRRLPDIDRLPSIPDDLEYYGRFALLQSGILWFGDIHSSHPGTSQARFYWAVGNKTLFISPDGSTLGWQELINAKTVRFIAAKLELRKQFRFFTVII
;
A
#
# COMPACT_ATOMS: atom_id res chain seq x y z
N MET A 1 -29.42 21.99 -8.55
CA MET A 1 -28.59 21.06 -7.75
C MET A 1 -28.31 19.85 -8.64
N ARG A 2 -27.07 19.57 -9.03
CA ARG A 2 -26.72 18.31 -9.71
C ARG A 2 -26.41 17.30 -8.60
N GLU A 3 -27.33 16.40 -8.31
CA GLU A 3 -27.00 15.18 -7.57
C GLU A 3 -26.01 14.39 -8.43
N ILE A 4 -24.78 14.28 -7.95
CA ILE A 4 -23.83 13.32 -8.48
C ILE A 4 -24.33 11.98 -7.95
N ALA A 5 -24.95 11.18 -8.81
CA ALA A 5 -25.37 9.83 -8.47
C ALA A 5 -24.19 9.09 -7.85
N ALA A 6 -24.33 8.69 -6.58
CA ALA A 6 -23.40 7.78 -5.95
C ALA A 6 -23.29 6.54 -6.87
N GLN A 7 -22.08 6.18 -7.28
CA GLN A 7 -21.89 4.98 -8.09
C GLN A 7 -22.50 3.80 -7.33
N ASP A 8 -23.43 3.11 -7.97
CA ASP A 8 -24.11 1.94 -7.40
C ASP A 8 -23.09 0.80 -7.21
N VAL A 9 -22.56 0.73 -5.99
CA VAL A 9 -21.58 -0.28 -5.55
C VAL A 9 -22.23 -1.64 -5.27
N SER A 10 -23.56 -1.77 -5.34
CA SER A 10 -24.26 -3.05 -5.09
C SER A 10 -23.87 -4.16 -6.07
N SER A 11 -23.37 -3.79 -7.26
CA SER A 11 -22.84 -4.71 -8.27
C SER A 11 -21.38 -5.11 -8.08
N VAL A 12 -20.68 -4.54 -7.08
CA VAL A 12 -19.28 -4.86 -6.83
C VAL A 12 -19.16 -6.19 -6.10
N ASN A 13 -18.55 -7.17 -6.76
CA ASN A 13 -18.15 -8.40 -6.10
C ASN A 13 -17.06 -8.09 -5.05
N MET A 14 -17.42 -8.22 -3.77
CA MET A 14 -16.54 -7.95 -2.63
C MET A 14 -15.27 -8.83 -2.62
N ASP A 15 -15.29 -10.01 -3.26
CA ASP A 15 -14.08 -10.83 -3.41
C ASP A 15 -13.02 -10.20 -4.32
N ARG A 16 -13.40 -9.18 -5.10
CA ARG A 16 -12.50 -8.43 -5.98
C ARG A 16 -12.13 -7.06 -5.41
N VAL A 17 -12.41 -6.82 -4.13
CA VAL A 17 -12.04 -5.60 -3.41
C VAL A 17 -10.82 -5.89 -2.55
N LEU A 18 -9.74 -5.13 -2.76
CA LEU A 18 -8.56 -5.14 -1.91
C LEU A 18 -8.80 -4.19 -0.71
N THR A 19 -8.53 -4.65 0.50
CA THR A 19 -8.48 -3.74 1.65
C THR A 19 -7.11 -3.07 1.69
N VAL A 20 -7.06 -1.74 1.79
CA VAL A 20 -5.81 -1.01 2.04
C VAL A 20 -5.86 -0.50 3.48
N ASP A 21 -5.01 -1.03 4.34
CA ASP A 21 -4.97 -0.68 5.76
C ASP A 21 -3.77 0.22 6.05
N LEU A 22 -4.05 1.45 6.48
CA LEU A 22 -3.06 2.47 6.86
C LEU A 22 -2.92 2.60 8.39
N THR A 23 -3.63 1.80 9.17
CA THR A 23 -3.66 1.87 10.64
C THR A 23 -2.61 0.97 11.27
N ARG A 24 -2.28 -0.16 10.64
CA ARG A 24 -1.26 -1.10 11.12
C ARG A 24 0.14 -0.56 10.93
N ARG A 25 0.95 -0.58 11.99
CA ARG A 25 2.39 -0.34 11.92
C ARG A 25 3.12 -1.59 11.45
N LEU A 26 4.01 -1.44 10.47
CA LEU A 26 4.90 -2.51 10.03
C LEU A 26 6.33 -2.28 10.56
N PRO A 27 7.02 -3.34 11.02
CA PRO A 27 8.38 -3.24 11.55
C PRO A 27 9.44 -3.14 10.43
N ASP A 28 10.59 -2.52 10.69
CA ASP A 28 11.72 -2.61 9.76
C ASP A 28 12.31 -4.03 9.80
N ILE A 29 12.09 -4.79 8.73
CA ILE A 29 12.58 -6.18 8.57
C ILE A 29 13.22 -6.36 7.20
N ASP A 30 14.35 -7.05 7.16
CA ASP A 30 15.19 -7.23 5.97
C ASP A 30 15.36 -8.71 5.56
N ARG A 31 14.68 -9.62 6.26
CA ARG A 31 14.83 -11.07 6.10
C ARG A 31 13.47 -11.77 6.10
N LEU A 32 13.32 -12.76 5.21
CA LEU A 32 12.08 -13.54 5.06
C LEU A 32 11.62 -14.22 6.36
N PRO A 33 12.49 -14.83 7.20
CA PRO A 33 12.06 -15.45 8.45
C PRO A 33 11.53 -14.47 9.51
N SER A 34 11.71 -13.16 9.30
CA SER A 34 11.20 -12.12 10.19
C SER A 34 9.82 -11.60 9.78
N ILE A 35 9.25 -12.10 8.68
CA ILE A 35 7.89 -11.74 8.26
C ILE A 35 6.90 -12.34 9.27
N PRO A 36 5.98 -11.54 9.85
CA PRO A 36 4.89 -12.06 10.67
C PRO A 36 4.06 -13.14 9.96
N ASP A 37 3.64 -14.18 10.68
CA ASP A 37 2.95 -15.35 10.11
C ASP A 37 1.64 -15.03 9.36
N ASP A 38 1.02 -13.88 9.66
CA ASP A 38 -0.21 -13.43 9.01
C ASP A 38 0.03 -12.66 7.69
N LEU A 39 1.30 -12.46 7.32
CA LEU A 39 1.72 -11.74 6.12
C LEU A 39 2.41 -12.70 5.15
N GLU A 40 2.04 -12.60 3.88
CA GLU A 40 2.54 -13.42 2.77
C GLU A 40 3.75 -12.76 2.08
N TYR A 41 3.72 -11.43 1.96
CA TYR A 41 4.74 -10.65 1.28
C TYR A 41 5.06 -9.37 2.04
N TYR A 42 6.30 -8.91 1.90
CA TYR A 42 6.80 -7.72 2.56
C TYR A 42 7.83 -6.99 1.68
N GLY A 43 7.88 -5.66 1.80
CA GLY A 43 8.95 -4.89 1.20
C GLY A 43 8.86 -3.39 1.50
N ARG A 44 9.51 -2.62 0.64
CA ARG A 44 9.70 -1.17 0.83
C ARG A 44 9.27 -0.39 -0.40
N PHE A 45 8.81 0.84 -0.19
CA PHE A 45 8.67 1.81 -1.27
C PHE A 45 8.99 3.22 -0.75
N ALA A 46 9.25 4.13 -1.67
CA ALA A 46 9.56 5.52 -1.33
C ALA A 46 9.01 6.48 -2.36
N LEU A 47 8.63 7.67 -1.90
CA LEU A 47 8.54 8.85 -2.75
C LEU A 47 9.93 9.49 -2.78
N LEU A 48 10.55 9.56 -3.95
CA LEU A 48 11.85 10.20 -4.13
C LEU A 48 11.70 11.73 -4.18
N GLN A 49 12.78 12.46 -3.90
CA GLN A 49 12.84 13.93 -4.04
C GLN A 49 12.49 14.42 -5.46
N SER A 50 12.64 13.57 -6.48
CA SER A 50 12.21 13.86 -7.85
C SER A 50 10.70 13.75 -8.08
N GLY A 51 9.92 13.33 -7.07
CA GLY A 51 8.49 13.01 -7.18
C GLY A 51 8.19 11.63 -7.78
N ILE A 52 9.22 10.83 -8.07
CA ILE A 52 9.07 9.47 -8.60
C ILE A 52 8.86 8.48 -7.46
N LEU A 53 8.04 7.45 -7.68
CA LEU A 53 7.91 6.32 -6.76
C LEU A 53 8.99 5.27 -7.05
N TRP A 54 9.74 4.91 -6.01
CA TRP A 54 10.63 3.76 -5.99
C TRP A 54 9.93 2.59 -5.27
N PHE A 55 10.20 1.36 -5.71
CA PHE A 55 9.61 0.14 -5.16
C PHE A 55 10.68 -0.95 -5.04
N GLY A 56 10.70 -1.64 -3.90
CA GLY A 56 11.63 -2.72 -3.60
C GLY A 56 11.00 -3.84 -2.78
N ASP A 57 11.66 -4.98 -2.78
CA ASP A 57 11.32 -6.16 -1.99
C ASP A 57 11.86 -6.06 -0.54
N ILE A 58 11.73 -7.15 0.22
CA ILE A 58 12.21 -7.24 1.60
C ILE A 58 13.73 -7.06 1.76
N HIS A 59 14.52 -7.34 0.73
CA HIS A 59 15.99 -7.22 0.79
C HIS A 59 16.48 -5.83 0.35
N SER A 60 15.59 -5.04 -0.24
CA SER A 60 15.91 -3.70 -0.69
C SER A 60 16.03 -2.73 0.49
N SER A 61 16.91 -1.73 0.38
CA SER A 61 16.97 -0.59 1.30
C SER A 61 16.34 0.65 0.63
N HIS A 62 15.74 1.56 1.41
CA HIS A 62 15.24 2.81 0.83
C HIS A 62 16.39 3.63 0.23
N PRO A 63 16.22 4.22 -0.95
CA PRO A 63 17.23 5.10 -1.54
C PRO A 63 17.53 6.32 -0.66
N GLY A 64 18.78 6.78 -0.63
CA GLY A 64 19.18 7.98 0.12
C GLY A 64 18.53 9.28 -0.37
N THR A 65 17.93 9.27 -1.57
CA THR A 65 17.17 10.37 -2.17
C THR A 65 15.67 10.32 -1.86
N SER A 66 15.27 9.53 -0.87
CA SER A 66 13.86 9.43 -0.46
C SER A 66 13.41 10.70 0.24
N GLN A 67 12.30 11.27 -0.21
CA GLN A 67 11.55 12.31 0.51
C GLN A 67 10.66 11.68 1.60
N ALA A 68 10.02 10.56 1.29
CA ALA A 68 9.19 9.80 2.23
C ALA A 68 9.41 8.30 2.02
N ARG A 69 9.53 7.56 3.12
CA ARG A 69 9.88 6.13 3.14
C ARG A 69 8.75 5.34 3.77
N PHE A 70 8.44 4.19 3.19
CA PHE A 70 7.32 3.36 3.61
C PHE A 70 7.65 1.87 3.50
N TYR A 71 6.92 1.10 4.28
CA TYR A 71 6.82 -0.36 4.19
C TYR A 71 5.48 -0.73 3.53
N TRP A 72 5.48 -1.85 2.82
CA TRP A 72 4.27 -2.49 2.34
C TRP A 72 4.28 -3.96 2.78
N ALA A 73 3.09 -4.49 3.04
CA ALA A 73 2.91 -5.92 3.26
C ALA A 73 1.57 -6.40 2.70
N VAL A 74 1.47 -7.68 2.37
CA VAL A 74 0.21 -8.30 1.91
C VAL A 74 -0.13 -9.49 2.80
N GLY A 75 -1.38 -9.58 3.22
CA GLY A 75 -1.92 -10.76 3.91
C GLY A 75 -3.43 -10.75 3.89
N ASN A 76 -4.07 -11.90 3.65
CA ASN A 76 -5.54 -12.07 3.68
C ASN A 76 -6.31 -10.95 2.93
N LYS A 77 -6.04 -10.79 1.63
CA LYS A 77 -6.65 -9.75 0.76
C LYS A 77 -6.46 -8.30 1.25
N THR A 78 -5.46 -8.05 2.09
CA THR A 78 -5.16 -6.73 2.66
C THR A 78 -3.76 -6.29 2.26
N LEU A 79 -3.66 -5.07 1.73
CA LEU A 79 -2.41 -4.35 1.53
C LEU A 79 -2.21 -3.42 2.71
N PHE A 80 -1.25 -3.73 3.56
CA PHE A 80 -0.82 -2.87 4.65
C PHE A 80 0.23 -1.90 4.13
N ILE A 81 0.09 -0.61 4.49
CA ILE A 81 1.09 0.41 4.20
C ILE A 81 1.37 1.16 5.49
N SER A 82 2.64 1.34 5.83
CA SER A 82 3.02 2.15 6.98
C SER A 82 4.29 2.96 6.70
N PRO A 83 4.43 4.17 7.26
CA PRO A 83 5.62 4.98 7.07
C PRO A 83 6.78 4.40 7.87
N ASP A 84 7.99 4.65 7.38
CA ASP A 84 9.21 4.40 8.12
C ASP A 84 9.37 5.45 9.22
N GLY A 85 8.98 5.06 10.45
CA GLY A 85 8.95 5.92 11.62
C GLY A 85 7.68 6.76 11.77
N SER A 86 7.80 7.88 12.48
CA SER A 86 6.68 8.74 12.84
C SER A 86 6.63 9.96 11.93
N THR A 87 5.96 9.83 10.79
CA THR A 87 5.66 10.97 9.91
C THR A 87 4.23 11.43 10.19
N LEU A 88 4.02 12.69 10.58
CA LEU A 88 2.66 13.24 10.73
C LEU A 88 2.04 13.44 9.34
N GLY A 89 0.76 13.10 9.15
CA GLY A 89 0.02 13.37 7.90
C GLY A 89 0.44 12.53 6.69
N TRP A 90 1.24 11.48 6.87
CA TRP A 90 1.74 10.65 5.77
C TRP A 90 0.63 9.97 4.96
N GLN A 91 -0.55 9.75 5.56
CA GLN A 91 -1.71 9.17 4.89
C GLN A 91 -2.13 10.00 3.66
N GLU A 92 -1.90 11.33 3.69
CA GLU A 92 -2.18 12.22 2.56
C GLU A 92 -1.28 11.93 1.34
N LEU A 93 -0.10 11.34 1.56
CA LEU A 93 0.81 10.90 0.50
C LEU A 93 0.34 9.58 -0.14
N ILE A 94 -0.53 8.83 0.53
CA ILE A 94 -1.10 7.57 0.04
C ILE A 94 -2.46 7.82 -0.62
N ASN A 95 -2.40 8.27 -1.87
CA ASN A 95 -3.58 8.46 -2.70
C ASN A 95 -3.85 7.26 -3.62
N ALA A 96 -4.95 7.32 -4.37
CA ALA A 96 -5.35 6.27 -5.31
C ALA A 96 -4.28 5.92 -6.36
N LYS A 97 -3.44 6.89 -6.79
CA LYS A 97 -2.35 6.63 -7.74
C LYS A 97 -1.25 5.79 -7.08
N THR A 98 -0.89 6.10 -5.84
CA THR A 98 0.09 5.34 -5.04
C THR A 98 -0.38 3.90 -4.83
N VAL A 99 -1.61 3.71 -4.34
CA VAL A 99 -2.20 2.38 -4.13
C VAL A 99 -2.22 1.58 -5.42
N ARG A 100 -2.69 2.18 -6.52
CA ARG A 100 -2.71 1.51 -7.83
C ARG A 100 -1.31 1.12 -8.27
N PHE A 101 -0.31 1.99 -8.11
CA PHE A 101 1.07 1.68 -8.48
C PHE A 101 1.60 0.46 -7.71
N ILE A 102 1.43 0.42 -6.39
CA ILE A 102 1.83 -0.70 -5.55
C ILE A 102 1.09 -1.99 -5.97
N ALA A 103 -0.23 -1.92 -6.13
CA ALA A 103 -1.02 -3.07 -6.58
C ALA A 103 -0.64 -3.58 -7.97
N ALA A 104 -0.11 -2.71 -8.86
CA ALA A 104 0.45 -3.16 -10.14
C ALA A 104 1.80 -3.88 -9.94
N LYS A 105 2.68 -3.34 -9.11
CA LYS A 105 4.00 -3.93 -8.82
C LYS A 105 3.90 -5.30 -8.17
N LEU A 106 2.87 -5.51 -7.36
CA LEU A 106 2.55 -6.77 -6.69
C LEU A 106 1.61 -7.67 -7.51
N GLU A 107 1.28 -7.30 -8.75
CA GLU A 107 0.33 -8.01 -9.62
C GLU A 107 -1.09 -8.24 -9.05
N LEU A 108 -1.43 -7.60 -7.92
CA LEU A 108 -2.72 -7.70 -7.23
C LEU A 108 -3.90 -7.30 -8.12
N ARG A 109 -3.66 -6.47 -9.15
CA ARG A 109 -4.70 -6.04 -10.12
C ARG A 109 -5.29 -7.20 -10.94
N LYS A 110 -4.62 -8.35 -11.02
CA LYS A 110 -5.17 -9.55 -11.67
C LYS A 110 -6.38 -10.09 -10.90
N GLN A 111 -6.34 -9.97 -9.57
CA GLN A 111 -7.35 -10.48 -8.65
C GLN A 111 -8.34 -9.39 -8.23
N PHE A 112 -7.83 -8.24 -7.79
CA PHE A 112 -8.60 -7.14 -7.23
C PHE A 112 -8.77 -6.01 -8.25
N ARG A 113 -10.03 -5.63 -8.49
CA ARG A 113 -10.38 -4.56 -9.44
C ARG A 113 -10.67 -3.24 -8.73
N PHE A 114 -11.05 -3.31 -7.47
CA PHE A 114 -11.39 -2.17 -6.62
C PHE A 114 -10.57 -2.26 -5.33
N PHE A 115 -10.52 -1.15 -4.59
CA PHE A 115 -9.97 -1.15 -3.25
C PHE A 115 -10.76 -0.21 -2.35
N THR A 116 -10.78 -0.53 -1.06
CA THR A 116 -11.21 0.36 0.01
C THR A 116 -10.00 0.77 0.84
N VAL A 117 -10.07 1.90 1.52
CA VAL A 117 -8.97 2.39 2.38
C VAL A 117 -9.49 2.53 3.81
N ILE A 118 -8.77 1.93 4.75
CA ILE A 118 -8.94 2.09 6.19
C ILE A 118 -7.82 3.01 6.66
N ILE A 119 -8.18 4.14 7.27
CA ILE A 119 -7.27 5.19 7.72
C ILE A 119 -7.37 5.42 9.23
#